data_AF-A0A6I7HH02-F1
#
_entry.id   AF-A0A6I7HH02-F1
#
_cell.length_a   1.000
_cell.length_b   1.000
_cell.length_c   1.000
_cell.angle_alpha   90.00
_cell.angle_beta   90.00
_cell.angle_gamma   90.00
#
_symmetry.space_group_name_H-M   'P 1'
#
loop_
_entity.id
_entity.type
_entity.pdbx_description
1 polymer ?
#
loop_
_entity_poly.entity_id
_entity_poly.type
_entity_poly.pdbx_seq_one_letter_code
_entity_poly.pdbx_strand_id
1 'polypeptide(L)'
;MAGAFNYDWRIDLDALVFSHPASGSRCFVHRLAFRALTRNAAPTAQDCMRWFVGHRAAFEAAADEKAGHGPVPGNAFNLNSREIRRALRMLRAS
;
A
#
# COMPACT_ATOMS: atom_id res chain seq x y z
N MET A 1 -5.31 6.39 -21.63
CA MET A 1 -3.92 6.41 -21.12
C MET A 1 -3.98 6.10 -19.64
N ALA A 2 -3.53 4.93 -19.20
CA ALA A 2 -3.43 4.63 -17.77
C ALA A 2 -2.31 5.51 -17.20
N GLY A 3 -2.65 6.46 -16.32
CA GLY A 3 -1.66 7.32 -15.67
C GLY A 3 -0.61 6.46 -14.95
N ALA A 4 0.66 6.84 -15.07
CA ALA A 4 1.74 6.15 -14.40
C ALA A 4 1.45 6.10 -12.89
N PHE A 5 1.45 4.90 -12.33
CA PHE A 5 1.25 4.72 -10.91
C PHE A 5 2.49 5.22 -10.17
N ASN A 6 2.38 6.37 -9.53
CA ASN A 6 3.51 7.02 -8.86
C ASN A 6 3.68 6.45 -7.45
N TYR A 7 4.85 5.85 -7.19
CA TYR A 7 5.25 5.37 -5.88
C TYR A 7 6.72 5.69 -5.61
N ASP A 8 7.06 5.89 -4.34
CA ASP A 8 8.42 6.15 -3.89
C ASP A 8 8.64 5.63 -2.46
N TRP A 9 9.90 5.44 -2.08
CA TRP A 9 10.26 5.19 -0.69
C TRP A 9 10.62 6.50 0.02
N ARG A 10 9.87 6.81 1.07
CA ARG A 10 10.13 7.98 1.91
C ARG A 10 10.97 7.59 3.11
N ILE A 11 12.25 7.95 3.06
CA ILE A 11 13.25 7.65 4.11
C ILE A 11 12.83 8.25 5.45
N ASP A 12 12.29 9.47 5.46
CA ASP A 12 11.81 10.18 6.64
C ASP A 12 10.61 9.49 7.32
N LEU A 13 9.87 8.67 6.58
CA LEU A 13 8.69 7.93 7.07
C LEU A 13 8.97 6.44 7.28
N ASP A 14 10.13 5.97 6.84
CA ASP A 14 10.45 4.54 6.68
C ASP A 14 9.29 3.76 6.00
N ALA A 15 8.77 4.34 4.91
CA ALA A 15 7.54 3.88 4.29
C ALA A 15 7.55 3.98 2.76
N LEU A 16 6.85 3.05 2.13
CA LEU A 16 6.40 3.22 0.75
C LEU A 16 5.26 4.23 0.72
N VAL A 17 5.31 5.17 -0.22
CA VAL A 17 4.21 6.09 -0.52
C VAL A 17 3.75 5.87 -1.95
N PHE A 18 2.44 5.77 -2.16
CA PHE A 18 1.86 5.73 -3.50
C PHE A 18 0.62 6.61 -3.59
N SER A 19 0.23 7.01 -4.80
CA SER A 19 -0.99 7.79 -5.02
C SER A 19 -2.18 6.87 -5.24
N HIS A 20 -3.26 7.08 -4.49
CA HIS A 20 -4.52 6.40 -4.69
C HIS A 20 -5.23 7.00 -5.92
N PRO A 21 -5.43 6.26 -7.02
CA PRO A 21 -5.93 6.86 -8.26
C PRO A 21 -7.34 7.45 -8.14
N ALA A 22 -8.23 6.82 -7.38
CA ALA A 22 -9.62 7.24 -7.27
C ALA A 22 -9.79 8.53 -6.43
N SER A 23 -9.03 8.68 -5.34
CA SER A 23 -9.17 9.84 -4.44
C SER A 23 -8.06 10.89 -4.57
N GLY A 24 -6.98 10.60 -5.31
CA GLY A 24 -5.78 11.43 -5.35
C GLY A 24 -5.00 11.48 -4.03
N SER A 25 -5.43 10.74 -3.01
CA SER A 25 -4.78 10.71 -1.69
C SER A 25 -3.46 9.96 -1.73
N ARG A 26 -2.50 10.36 -0.91
CA ARG A 26 -1.27 9.58 -0.67
C ARG A 26 -1.55 8.44 0.29
N CYS A 27 -1.14 7.23 -0.08
CA CYS A 27 -1.19 6.04 0.75
C CYS A 27 0.19 5.74 1.28
N PHE A 28 0.32 5.56 2.59
CA PHE A 28 1.57 5.17 3.26
C PHE A 28 1.53 3.71 3.69
N VAL A 29 2.62 2.98 3.48
CA VAL A 29 2.80 1.62 4.02
C VAL A 29 4.18 1.56 4.67
N HIS A 30 4.22 1.56 6.00
CA HIS A 30 5.47 1.48 6.75
C HIS A 30 6.17 0.13 6.57
N ARG A 31 7.51 0.12 6.72
CA ARG A 31 8.33 -1.11 6.70
C ARG A 31 7.81 -2.20 7.64
N LEU A 32 7.24 -1.83 8.79
CA LEU A 32 6.66 -2.77 9.75
C LEU A 32 5.51 -3.60 9.13
N ALA A 33 4.69 -3.01 8.27
CA ALA A 33 3.66 -3.75 7.55
C ALA A 33 4.29 -4.75 6.58
N PHE A 34 5.34 -4.34 5.84
CA PHE A 34 6.08 -5.23 4.95
C PHE A 34 6.75 -6.39 5.68
N ARG A 35 7.35 -6.18 6.86
CA ARG A 35 7.92 -7.27 7.68
C ARG A 35 6.89 -8.38 7.91
N ALA A 36 5.67 -7.99 8.25
CA ALA A 36 4.58 -8.92 8.47
C ALA A 36 4.10 -9.58 7.16
N LEU A 37 4.04 -8.83 6.06
CA LEU A 37 3.56 -9.33 4.76
C LEU A 37 4.53 -10.32 4.12
N THR A 38 5.82 -10.01 4.12
CA THR A 38 6.86 -10.81 3.47
C THR A 38 7.44 -11.89 4.38
N ARG A 39 7.11 -11.87 5.68
CA ARG A 39 7.75 -12.68 6.74
C ARG A 39 9.27 -12.50 6.79
N ASN A 40 9.80 -11.41 6.25
CA ASN A 40 11.18 -10.99 6.39
C ASN A 40 11.31 -10.09 7.62
N ALA A 41 12.22 -10.41 8.54
CA ALA A 41 12.42 -9.63 9.76
C ALA A 41 13.03 -8.25 9.49
N ALA A 42 13.77 -8.07 8.39
CA ALA A 42 14.47 -6.83 8.04
C ALA A 42 14.46 -6.58 6.52
N PRO A 43 13.28 -6.36 5.90
CA PRO A 43 13.21 -6.05 4.47
C PRO A 43 13.84 -4.68 4.21
N THR A 44 14.63 -4.58 3.14
CA THR A 44 15.15 -3.29 2.68
C THR A 44 14.04 -2.45 2.04
N ALA A 45 14.28 -1.16 1.81
CA ALA A 45 13.36 -0.31 1.05
C ALA A 45 13.10 -0.88 -0.36
N GLN A 46 14.14 -1.42 -1.01
CA GLN A 46 14.04 -2.04 -2.32
C GLN A 46 13.22 -3.32 -2.29
N ASP A 47 13.34 -4.15 -1.24
CA ASP A 47 12.50 -5.34 -1.07
C ASP A 47 11.03 -4.96 -0.94
N CYS A 48 10.74 -3.91 -0.15
CA CYS A 48 9.38 -3.41 0.04
C CYS A 48 8.78 -2.91 -1.28
N MET A 49 9.53 -2.08 -2.03
CA MET A 49 9.10 -1.57 -3.34
C MET A 49 8.89 -2.70 -4.37
N ARG A 50 9.80 -3.67 -4.42
CA ARG A 50 9.66 -4.83 -5.32
C ARG A 50 8.42 -5.66 -4.98
N TRP A 51 8.19 -5.91 -3.69
CA TRP A 51 7.02 -6.64 -3.23
C TRP A 51 5.73 -5.87 -3.56
N PHE A 52 5.74 -4.56 -3.37
CA PHE A 52 4.65 -3.68 -3.75
C PHE A 52 4.31 -3.79 -5.24
N VAL A 53 5.29 -3.66 -6.13
CA VAL A 53 5.07 -3.76 -7.59
C VAL A 53 4.44 -5.11 -7.96
N GLY A 54 4.93 -6.21 -7.37
CA GLY A 54 4.40 -7.55 -7.61
C GLY A 54 2.98 -7.81 -7.08
N HIS A 55 2.48 -6.96 -6.17
CA HIS A 55 1.19 -7.12 -5.52
C HIS A 55 0.32 -5.86 -5.60
N ARG A 56 0.59 -4.97 -6.56
CA ARG A 56 -0.02 -3.64 -6.68
C ARG A 56 -1.54 -3.66 -6.52
N ALA A 57 -2.22 -4.59 -7.20
CA ALA A 57 -3.68 -4.72 -7.14
C ALA A 57 -4.23 -4.88 -5.71
N ALA A 58 -3.50 -5.58 -4.83
CA ALA A 58 -3.92 -5.76 -3.44
C ALA A 58 -3.79 -4.47 -2.61
N PHE A 59 -2.81 -3.63 -2.92
CA PHE A 59 -2.68 -2.32 -2.28
C PHE A 59 -3.75 -1.34 -2.74
N GLU A 60 -4.06 -1.35 -4.04
CA GLU A 60 -5.15 -0.56 -4.60
C GLU A 60 -6.49 -0.97 -4.00
N ALA A 61 -6.83 -2.26 -4.00
CA ALA A 61 -8.07 -2.74 -3.39
C ALA A 61 -8.16 -2.44 -1.88
N ALA A 62 -7.04 -2.53 -1.15
CA ALA A 62 -7.03 -2.14 0.26
C ALA A 62 -7.21 -0.61 0.45
N ALA A 63 -6.68 0.20 -0.47
CA ALA A 63 -6.87 1.65 -0.47
C ALA A 63 -8.31 2.04 -0.82
N ASP A 64 -8.92 1.40 -1.82
CA ASP A 64 -10.32 1.59 -2.21
C ASP A 64 -11.25 1.30 -1.02
N GLU A 65 -11.07 0.13 -0.39
CA GLU A 65 -11.88 -0.27 0.76
C GLU A 65 -11.73 0.73 1.91
N LYS A 66 -10.50 1.15 2.21
CA LYS A 66 -10.24 2.11 3.30
C LYS A 66 -10.82 3.49 3.00
N ALA A 67 -10.70 3.97 1.77
CA ALA A 67 -11.25 5.25 1.35
C ALA A 67 -12.79 5.27 1.38
N GLY A 68 -13.44 4.12 1.15
CA GLY A 68 -14.90 3.98 1.22
C GLY A 68 -15.50 4.04 2.63
N HIS A 69 -14.69 3.90 3.69
CA HIS A 69 -15.17 3.74 5.08
C HIS A 69 -15.16 5.02 5.94
N GLY A 70 -14.85 6.20 5.40
CA GLY A 70 -15.02 7.46 6.15
C GLY A 70 -14.08 8.57 5.74
N PRO A 71 -14.32 9.81 6.22
CA PRO A 71 -13.60 11.00 5.75
C PRO A 71 -12.13 10.84 6.09
N VAL A 72 -11.28 10.69 5.08
CA VAL A 72 -9.83 10.72 5.27
C VAL A 72 -9.49 12.13 5.75
N PRO A 73 -9.00 12.32 7.00
CA PRO A 73 -8.58 13.64 7.45
C PRO A 73 -7.30 14.00 6.67
N GLY A 74 -7.45 14.87 5.68
CA GLY A 74 -6.38 15.28 4.78
C GLY A 74 -6.17 14.38 3.56
N ASN A 75 -5.28 14.81 2.67
CA ASN A 75 -5.02 14.14 1.40
C ASN A 75 -4.18 12.85 1.55
N ALA A 76 -4.23 12.14 2.69
CA ALA A 76 -3.40 10.96 2.90
C ALA A 76 -3.86 10.00 4.01
N PHE A 77 -3.58 8.70 3.86
CA PHE A 77 -3.86 7.66 4.86
C PHE A 77 -2.81 6.54 4.83
N ASN A 78 -2.75 5.73 5.89
CA ASN A 78 -1.87 4.56 5.94
C ASN A 78 -2.63 3.26 5.66
N LEU A 79 -1.97 2.26 5.09
CA LEU A 79 -2.44 0.88 5.03
C LEU A 79 -1.58 -0.01 5.93
N ASN A 80 -2.24 -0.91 6.67
CA ASN A 80 -1.59 -1.90 7.51
C ASN A 80 -1.56 -3.28 6.86
N SER A 81 -0.78 -4.21 7.44
CA SER A 81 -0.61 -5.55 6.89
C SER A 81 -1.89 -6.40 6.91
N ARG A 82 -2.86 -6.13 7.79
CA ARG A 82 -4.13 -6.88 7.85
C ARG A 82 -5.03 -6.49 6.67
N GLU A 83 -5.12 -5.20 6.38
CA GLU A 83 -5.86 -4.66 5.23
C GLU A 83 -5.31 -5.25 3.92
N ILE A 84 -3.99 -5.18 3.72
CA ILE A 84 -3.34 -5.73 2.52
C ILE A 84 -3.51 -7.26 2.42
N ARG A 85 -3.40 -8.00 3.54
CA ARG A 85 -3.66 -9.46 3.54
C ARG A 85 -5.11 -9.81 3.22
N ARG A 86 -6.07 -8.98 3.64
CA ARG A 86 -7.48 -9.18 3.28
C ARG A 86 -7.65 -9.01 1.78
N ALA A 87 -7.15 -7.92 1.21
CA ALA A 87 -7.19 -7.68 -0.23
C ALA A 87 -6.49 -8.79 -1.04
N LEU A 88 -5.31 -9.26 -0.61
CA LEU A 88 -4.62 -10.40 -1.22
C LEU A 88 -5.46 -11.68 -1.25
N ARG A 89 -6.23 -11.94 -0.19
CA ARG A 89 -7.10 -13.12 -0.12
C ARG A 89 -8.31 -12.97 -1.04
N MET A 90 -8.90 -11.78 -1.09
CA MET A 90 -10.04 -11.49 -1.97
C MET A 90 -9.66 -11.64 -3.44
N LEU A 91 -8.52 -11.07 -3.86
CA LEU A 91 -8.06 -11.15 -5.25
C LEU A 91 -7.64 -12.55 -5.71
N ARG A 92 -7.35 -13.47 -4.77
CA ARG A 92 -7.07 -14.88 -5.07
C ARG A 92 -8.32 -15.73 -5.21
N ALA A 93 -9.46 -15.23 -4.73
CA ALA A 93 -10.74 -15.92 -4.75
C ALA A 93 -11.65 -15.48 -5.91
N SER A 94 -11.25 -14.42 -6.62
CA SER A 94 -11.89 -13.89 -7.84
C SER A 94 -11.28 -14.48 -9.10
#